data_AF-A0A9W4KLA5-F1
#
_entry.id   AF-A0A9W4KLA5-F1
#
_cell.length_a   1.000
_cell.length_b   1.000
_cell.length_c   1.000
_cell.angle_alpha   90.00
_cell.angle_beta   90.00
_cell.angle_gamma   90.00
#
_symmetry.space_group_name_H-M   'P 1'
#
loop_
_entity.id
_entity.type
_entity.pdbx_description
1 polymer ?
#
loop_
_entity_poly.entity_id
_entity_poly.type
_entity_poly.pdbx_seq_one_letter_code
_entity_poly.pdbx_strand_id
1 'polypeptide(L)'
;MTTTAAINFITDGFPAPGLRPTQRLITGNKEEDGKGYFLVTDNGDHHRVMGENQAVANIIYSTNENPVDLNDDKDIKYAQENEVSLTLRAYSFRLSHERKANQKKKPGLHITNGTVVRMIDFGPGVESPMHRAMSIDYGIVLEGEFELTLDSGETRIMKRGDVSVQRATAHKWKNITAGETEAGRMLYVLLDCKEVLVQGKKIEGFLGELEKEYEGRSA
;
A
#
# COMPACT_ATOMS: atom_id res chain seq x y z
N MET A 1 -9.26 -18.51 6.95
CA MET A 1 -8.59 -19.55 6.13
C MET A 1 -8.71 -19.09 4.70
N THR A 2 -7.62 -18.61 4.11
CA THR A 2 -7.52 -18.29 2.70
C THR A 2 -7.92 -19.51 1.87
N THR A 3 -8.72 -19.32 0.83
CA THR A 3 -9.12 -20.40 -0.06
C THR A 3 -7.90 -20.85 -0.86
N THR A 4 -7.70 -22.16 -1.03
CA THR A 4 -6.65 -22.72 -1.89
C THR A 4 -6.76 -22.23 -3.34
N ALA A 5 -7.93 -21.74 -3.74
CA ALA A 5 -8.22 -21.21 -5.07
C ALA A 5 -7.38 -19.97 -5.45
N ALA A 6 -6.91 -19.19 -4.48
CA ALA A 6 -6.13 -17.98 -4.77
C ALA A 6 -4.63 -18.22 -4.96
N ILE A 7 -4.11 -19.39 -4.55
CA ILE A 7 -2.67 -19.68 -4.61
C ILE A 7 -2.19 -19.57 -6.07
N ASN A 8 -1.10 -18.83 -6.30
CA ASN A 8 -0.60 -18.55 -7.66
C ASN A 8 -1.55 -17.79 -8.58
N PHE A 9 -2.56 -17.10 -8.04
CA PHE A 9 -3.44 -16.26 -8.84
C PHE A 9 -2.69 -15.09 -9.48
N ILE A 10 -1.69 -14.52 -8.80
CA ILE A 10 -0.84 -13.47 -9.35
C ILE A 10 0.27 -14.11 -10.20
N THR A 11 0.11 -14.04 -11.52
CA THR A 11 1.04 -14.66 -12.48
C THR A 11 2.10 -13.70 -13.01
N ASP A 12 1.72 -12.45 -13.28
CA ASP A 12 2.56 -11.49 -14.02
C ASP A 12 2.90 -10.23 -13.21
N GLY A 13 2.69 -10.27 -11.89
CA GLY A 13 2.95 -9.16 -10.98
C GLY A 13 1.78 -8.19 -10.90
N PHE A 14 2.01 -6.91 -11.18
CA PHE A 14 1.01 -5.85 -11.04
C PHE A 14 0.54 -5.33 -12.42
N PRO A 15 -0.77 -5.20 -12.68
CA PRO A 15 -1.90 -5.49 -11.78
C PRO A 15 -2.22 -6.99 -11.69
N ALA A 16 -3.07 -7.39 -10.73
CA ALA A 16 -3.62 -8.74 -10.70
C ALA A 16 -4.49 -9.03 -11.94
N PRO A 17 -4.62 -10.31 -12.38
CA PRO A 17 -5.47 -10.67 -13.51
C PRO A 17 -6.91 -10.14 -13.37
N GLY A 18 -7.44 -9.61 -14.48
CA GLY A 18 -8.79 -9.03 -14.55
C GLY A 18 -8.88 -7.55 -14.13
N LEU A 19 -7.85 -6.99 -13.49
CA LEU A 19 -7.82 -5.58 -13.11
C LEU A 19 -7.05 -4.73 -14.13
N ARG A 20 -7.51 -3.49 -14.34
CA ARG A 20 -6.80 -2.55 -15.21
C ARG A 20 -5.48 -2.07 -14.60
N PRO A 21 -4.49 -1.68 -15.42
CA PRO A 21 -3.33 -0.96 -14.92
C PRO A 21 -3.71 0.38 -14.26
N THR A 22 -3.05 0.69 -13.15
CA THR A 22 -3.13 2.01 -12.50
C THR A 22 -2.11 2.94 -13.14
N GLN A 23 -2.47 4.23 -13.26
CA GLN A 23 -1.57 5.29 -13.68
C GLN A 23 -1.36 6.24 -12.49
N ARG A 24 -0.10 6.51 -12.16
CA ARG A 24 0.33 7.55 -11.23
C ARG A 24 0.80 8.75 -12.02
N LEU A 25 0.28 9.92 -11.65
CA LEU A 25 0.62 11.21 -12.26
C LEU A 25 1.16 12.10 -11.15
N ILE A 26 2.46 12.37 -11.16
CA ILE A 26 3.09 13.30 -10.21
C ILE A 26 3.13 14.67 -10.87
N THR A 27 2.67 15.69 -10.16
CA THR A 27 2.67 17.08 -10.60
C THR A 27 3.63 17.91 -9.76
N GLY A 28 4.04 19.05 -10.29
CA GLY A 28 4.83 20.04 -9.56
C GLY A 28 4.82 21.38 -10.29
N ASN A 29 5.43 22.40 -9.68
CA ASN A 29 5.51 23.74 -10.25
C ASN A 29 6.89 23.96 -10.87
N LYS A 30 6.92 24.45 -12.11
CA LYS A 30 8.17 24.76 -12.80
C LYS A 30 8.72 26.13 -12.39
N GLU A 31 10.02 26.23 -12.14
CA GLU A 31 10.66 27.49 -11.77
C GLU A 31 10.58 28.54 -12.88
N GLU A 32 10.56 28.12 -14.16
CA GLU A 32 10.60 29.04 -15.29
C GLU A 32 9.37 29.94 -15.39
N ASP A 33 8.19 29.43 -15.04
CA ASP A 33 6.92 30.16 -15.19
C ASP A 33 5.96 30.05 -13.98
N GLY A 34 6.32 29.29 -12.95
CA GLY A 34 5.53 29.07 -11.74
C GLY A 34 4.25 28.25 -11.96
N LYS A 35 4.08 27.58 -13.11
CA LYS A 35 2.87 26.83 -13.43
C LYS A 35 2.99 25.34 -13.09
N GLY A 36 1.85 24.70 -12.91
CA GLY A 36 1.74 23.27 -12.70
C GLY A 36 2.00 22.45 -13.97
N TYR A 37 2.83 21.41 -13.86
CA TYR A 37 3.13 20.45 -14.93
C TYR A 37 3.09 19.02 -14.39
N PHE A 38 2.88 18.05 -15.29
CA PHE A 38 3.16 16.65 -14.99
C PHE A 38 4.68 16.43 -15.02
N LEU A 39 5.23 16.00 -13.89
CA LEU A 39 6.64 15.66 -13.73
C LEU A 39 6.91 14.19 -14.07
N VAL A 40 6.02 13.30 -13.63
CA VAL A 40 6.14 11.86 -13.85
C VAL A 40 4.78 11.27 -14.23
N THR A 41 4.80 10.30 -15.15
CA THR A 41 3.65 9.46 -15.50
C THR A 41 4.11 8.01 -15.56
N ASP A 42 3.70 7.21 -14.59
CA ASP A 42 4.10 5.80 -14.44
C ASP A 42 2.98 4.97 -13.78
N ASN A 43 3.31 3.81 -13.20
CA ASN A 43 2.39 2.95 -12.45
C ASN A 43 2.88 2.63 -11.02
N GLY A 44 3.73 3.48 -10.45
CA GLY A 44 4.40 3.26 -9.16
C GLY A 44 5.67 2.41 -9.28
N ASP A 45 6.69 2.73 -8.49
CA ASP A 45 8.01 2.06 -8.52
C ASP A 45 8.08 0.79 -7.67
N HIS A 46 7.06 0.55 -6.83
CA HIS A 46 7.00 -0.57 -5.90
C HIS A 46 5.94 -1.58 -6.34
N HIS A 47 6.31 -2.81 -6.69
CA HIS A 47 5.36 -3.93 -6.82
C HIS A 47 5.87 -5.13 -6.03
N ARG A 48 5.08 -5.60 -5.07
CA ARG A 48 5.42 -6.77 -4.26
C ARG A 48 4.29 -7.79 -4.30
N VAL A 49 4.59 -8.95 -4.87
CA VAL A 49 3.72 -10.12 -4.77
C VAL A 49 3.83 -10.71 -3.37
N MET A 50 2.69 -11.06 -2.77
CA MET A 50 2.55 -11.44 -1.36
C MET A 50 1.73 -12.73 -1.23
N GLY A 51 1.97 -13.46 -0.13
CA GLY A 51 1.17 -14.61 0.32
C GLY A 51 0.98 -15.68 -0.75
N GLU A 52 1.97 -16.53 -1.00
CA GLU A 52 1.89 -17.61 -2.02
C GLU A 52 1.31 -17.15 -3.38
N ASN A 53 1.69 -15.92 -3.79
CA ASN A 53 1.22 -15.27 -5.02
C ASN A 53 -0.31 -15.05 -5.08
N GLN A 54 -0.92 -14.72 -3.96
CA GLN A 54 -2.36 -14.45 -3.83
C GLN A 54 -2.71 -12.96 -3.94
N ALA A 55 -1.78 -12.07 -3.63
CA ALA A 55 -2.00 -10.63 -3.68
C ALA A 55 -0.78 -9.89 -4.22
N VAL A 56 -0.97 -8.68 -4.72
CA VAL A 56 0.12 -7.78 -5.13
C VAL A 56 -0.09 -6.38 -4.58
N ALA A 57 0.90 -5.87 -3.86
CA ALA A 57 0.91 -4.55 -3.28
C ALA A 57 1.72 -3.57 -4.12
N ASN A 58 1.23 -2.36 -4.25
CA ASN A 58 1.86 -1.24 -4.94
C ASN A 58 1.87 0.01 -4.04
N ILE A 59 3.03 0.66 -3.86
CA ILE A 59 3.08 1.96 -3.19
C ILE A 59 3.00 3.02 -4.26
N ILE A 60 1.94 3.82 -4.19
CA ILE A 60 1.69 4.91 -5.14
C ILE A 60 2.52 6.13 -4.75
N TYR A 61 2.57 6.47 -3.46
CA TYR A 61 3.38 7.60 -3.00
C TYR A 61 3.64 7.51 -1.50
N SER A 62 4.70 8.15 -1.03
CA SER A 62 5.05 8.22 0.38
C SER A 62 5.80 9.50 0.72
N THR A 63 5.59 9.98 1.94
CA THR A 63 6.29 11.13 2.51
C THR A 63 6.90 10.74 3.85
N ASN A 64 8.03 11.33 4.22
CA ASN A 64 8.67 11.13 5.53
C ASN A 64 8.15 12.07 6.61
N GLU A 65 7.31 13.04 6.23
CA GLU A 65 6.76 14.03 7.13
C GLU A 65 5.35 14.46 6.71
N ASN A 66 4.62 15.04 7.66
CA ASN A 66 3.28 15.58 7.53
C ASN A 66 3.11 16.72 8.55
N PRO A 67 3.00 17.99 8.14
CA PRO A 67 2.92 18.47 6.75
C PRO A 67 4.16 18.18 5.91
N VAL A 68 3.99 17.96 4.61
CA VAL A 68 5.06 17.60 3.65
C VAL A 68 5.75 18.84 3.08
N ASP A 69 7.09 18.82 3.00
CA ASP A 69 7.90 19.79 2.24
C ASP A 69 7.98 19.41 0.75
N LEU A 70 7.36 20.21 -0.10
CA LEU A 70 7.36 20.05 -1.56
C LEU A 70 8.44 20.90 -2.26
N ASN A 71 9.24 21.67 -1.50
CA ASN A 71 10.27 22.51 -2.11
C ASN A 71 11.39 21.65 -2.68
N ASP A 72 11.95 22.07 -3.81
CA ASP A 72 13.05 21.39 -4.50
C ASP A 72 12.78 19.90 -4.78
N ASP A 73 11.51 19.53 -4.96
CA ASP A 73 11.03 18.15 -5.17
C ASP A 73 11.54 17.17 -4.09
N LYS A 74 11.68 17.63 -2.84
CA LYS A 74 12.21 16.82 -1.72
C LYS A 74 11.40 15.55 -1.46
N ASP A 75 10.08 15.65 -1.51
CA ASP A 75 9.18 14.52 -1.33
C ASP A 75 9.32 13.50 -2.46
N ILE A 76 9.45 13.94 -3.72
CA ILE A 76 9.68 13.06 -4.88
C ILE A 76 11.00 12.30 -4.73
N LYS A 77 12.08 13.00 -4.32
CA LYS A 77 13.39 12.37 -4.05
C LYS A 77 13.28 11.32 -2.96
N TYR A 78 12.59 11.64 -1.85
CA TYR A 78 12.33 10.70 -0.78
C TYR A 78 11.57 9.46 -1.28
N ALA A 79 10.46 9.65 -2.00
CA ALA A 79 9.65 8.56 -2.55
C ALA A 79 10.50 7.63 -3.45
N GLN A 80 11.26 8.18 -4.40
CA GLN A 80 12.13 7.42 -5.31
C GLN A 80 13.21 6.60 -4.59
N GLU A 81 13.71 7.10 -3.47
CA GLU A 81 14.73 6.42 -2.66
C GLU A 81 14.15 5.30 -1.79
N ASN A 82 12.87 5.41 -1.39
CA ASN A 82 12.23 4.56 -0.37
C ASN A 82 11.13 3.62 -0.91
N GLU A 83 10.71 3.75 -2.18
CA GLU A 83 9.65 2.92 -2.81
C GLU A 83 10.19 1.80 -3.70
N VAL A 84 11.31 1.18 -3.32
CA VAL A 84 12.05 0.35 -4.28
C VAL A 84 11.47 -1.05 -4.38
N SER A 85 11.01 -1.42 -5.58
CA SER A 85 10.73 -2.81 -5.92
C SER A 85 12.01 -3.64 -6.11
N LEU A 86 12.03 -4.87 -5.56
CA LEU A 86 13.05 -5.88 -5.87
C LEU A 86 12.67 -6.76 -7.08
N THR A 87 11.56 -6.49 -7.77
CA THR A 87 11.19 -7.24 -8.97
C THR A 87 12.11 -6.88 -10.13
N LEU A 88 13.17 -7.69 -10.29
CA LEU A 88 14.05 -7.75 -11.45
C LEU A 88 13.23 -8.03 -12.72
N ARG A 89 12.77 -7.00 -13.45
CA ARG A 89 12.48 -7.12 -14.88
C ARG A 89 12.59 -5.78 -15.63
N ALA A 90 13.68 -5.69 -16.40
CA ALA A 90 13.80 -5.02 -17.69
C ALA A 90 13.15 -3.64 -17.89
N TYR A 91 13.80 -2.60 -17.37
CA TYR A 91 13.93 -1.33 -18.13
C TYR A 91 15.37 -0.81 -18.00
N SER A 92 16.31 -1.65 -18.42
CA SER A 92 17.71 -1.27 -18.61
C SER A 92 17.91 -0.80 -20.04
N PHE A 93 17.57 0.46 -20.32
CA PHE A 93 18.29 1.21 -21.33
C PHE A 93 18.47 2.64 -20.82
N ARG A 94 19.71 2.96 -20.46
CA ARG A 94 20.20 4.25 -19.98
C ARG A 94 19.93 4.55 -18.51
N LEU A 95 20.85 4.05 -17.67
CA LEU A 95 21.68 4.86 -16.76
C LEU A 95 22.73 3.92 -16.17
N SER A 96 23.90 3.94 -16.80
CA SER A 96 25.03 3.08 -16.49
C SER A 96 25.88 3.66 -15.37
N HIS A 97 26.40 2.79 -14.50
CA HIS A 97 27.60 2.94 -13.67
C HIS A 97 27.54 3.41 -12.19
N GLU A 98 26.38 3.75 -11.60
CA GLU A 98 26.36 4.15 -10.17
C GLU A 98 25.47 3.33 -9.21
N ARG A 99 25.02 2.13 -9.60
CA ARG A 99 24.24 1.26 -8.68
C ARG A 99 25.11 0.28 -7.89
N LYS A 100 26.19 0.76 -7.27
CA LYS A 100 26.90 0.01 -6.22
C LYS A 100 26.58 0.63 -4.86
N ALA A 101 26.03 -0.21 -3.97
CA ALA A 101 25.80 0.05 -2.55
C ALA A 101 24.72 1.09 -2.18
N ASN A 102 23.45 0.72 -2.34
CA ASN A 102 22.49 1.03 -1.29
C ASN A 102 21.45 -0.10 -1.27
N GLN A 103 21.41 -0.85 -0.18
CA GLN A 103 20.36 -1.82 0.09
C GLN A 103 19.08 -1.01 0.34
N LYS A 104 18.45 -0.55 -0.74
CA LYS A 104 17.31 0.36 -0.74
C LYS A 104 16.26 -0.18 0.24
N LYS A 105 15.98 0.62 1.27
CA LYS A 105 15.22 0.23 2.46
C LYS A 105 13.77 -0.01 2.03
N LYS A 106 13.24 -1.22 2.24
CA LYS A 106 11.82 -1.48 2.01
C LYS A 106 11.00 -0.62 2.98
N PRO A 107 9.91 0.01 2.55
CA PRO A 107 9.09 0.84 3.43
C PRO A 107 8.33 -0.04 4.45
N GLY A 108 8.01 0.54 5.60
CA GLY A 108 7.14 -0.06 6.62
C GLY A 108 5.68 -0.14 6.18
N LEU A 109 4.81 -0.64 7.06
CA LEU A 109 3.36 -0.61 6.80
C LEU A 109 2.82 0.82 6.92
N HIS A 110 3.21 1.53 7.98
CA HIS A 110 3.07 2.99 8.10
C HIS A 110 4.44 3.67 8.11
N ILE A 111 4.46 5.00 7.87
CA ILE A 111 5.67 5.82 7.93
C ILE A 111 5.52 6.81 9.07
N THR A 112 6.38 6.68 10.09
CA THR A 112 6.39 7.59 11.24
C THR A 112 6.60 9.04 10.79
N ASN A 113 5.81 9.95 11.35
CA ASN A 113 5.62 11.35 10.98
C ASN A 113 5.13 11.60 9.55
N GLY A 114 5.01 10.58 8.70
CA GLY A 114 4.76 10.72 7.28
C GLY A 114 3.40 10.22 6.83
N THR A 115 3.31 9.97 5.52
CA THR A 115 2.13 9.40 4.88
C THR A 115 2.54 8.31 3.89
N VAL A 116 1.65 7.34 3.67
CA VAL A 116 1.82 6.36 2.59
C VAL A 116 0.49 6.07 1.91
N VAL A 117 0.51 6.18 0.58
CA VAL A 117 -0.58 5.74 -0.29
C VAL A 117 -0.19 4.40 -0.87
N ARG A 118 -0.90 3.34 -0.49
CA ARG A 118 -0.67 1.98 -0.99
C ARG A 118 -1.93 1.41 -1.58
N MET A 119 -1.76 0.63 -2.62
CA MET A 119 -2.82 -0.07 -3.33
C MET A 119 -2.54 -1.55 -3.27
N ILE A 120 -3.56 -2.37 -3.05
CA ILE A 120 -3.42 -3.81 -2.99
C ILE A 120 -4.48 -4.44 -3.87
N ASP A 121 -4.03 -5.30 -4.77
CA ASP A 121 -4.89 -6.19 -5.52
C ASP A 121 -4.94 -7.52 -4.77
N PHE A 122 -6.14 -7.92 -4.37
CA PHE A 122 -6.41 -9.18 -3.72
C PHE A 122 -6.95 -10.17 -4.74
N GLY A 123 -6.36 -11.36 -4.81
CA GLY A 123 -6.94 -12.47 -5.53
C GLY A 123 -8.31 -12.89 -4.97
N PRO A 124 -9.03 -13.78 -5.66
CA PRO A 124 -10.37 -14.22 -5.25
C PRO A 124 -10.37 -14.87 -3.86
N GLY A 125 -11.23 -14.41 -2.94
CA GLY A 125 -11.35 -15.00 -1.60
C GLY A 125 -10.17 -14.72 -0.65
N VAL A 126 -9.18 -13.93 -1.08
CA VAL A 126 -7.99 -13.64 -0.28
C VAL A 126 -8.35 -12.82 0.94
N GLU A 127 -7.79 -13.23 2.09
CA GLU A 127 -7.98 -12.61 3.39
C GLU A 127 -6.63 -12.11 3.92
N SER A 128 -6.57 -10.87 4.39
CA SER A 128 -5.39 -10.37 5.09
C SER A 128 -5.32 -10.93 6.51
N PRO A 129 -4.12 -11.06 7.12
CA PRO A 129 -4.01 -11.32 8.54
C PRO A 129 -4.67 -10.21 9.37
N MET A 130 -5.13 -10.57 10.58
CA MET A 130 -5.55 -9.59 11.58
C MET A 130 -4.32 -8.79 12.02
N HIS A 131 -4.38 -7.47 11.88
CA HIS A 131 -3.28 -6.57 12.21
C HIS A 131 -3.79 -5.21 12.69
N ARG A 132 -2.90 -4.42 13.29
CA ARG A 132 -3.12 -3.03 13.68
C ARG A 132 -1.90 -2.21 13.30
N ALA A 133 -2.08 -1.24 12.41
CA ALA A 133 -1.11 -0.18 12.17
C ALA A 133 -1.40 1.00 13.13
N MET A 134 -0.34 1.66 13.61
CA MET A 134 -0.50 2.87 14.42
C MET A 134 -0.65 4.11 13.55
N SER A 135 -1.79 4.18 12.86
CA SER A 135 -2.11 5.22 11.89
C SER A 135 -3.61 5.51 11.88
N ILE A 136 -3.99 6.59 11.20
CA ILE A 136 -5.33 6.71 10.64
C ILE A 136 -5.27 6.29 9.17
N ASP A 137 -6.14 5.37 8.78
CA ASP A 137 -6.17 4.81 7.43
C ASP A 137 -7.50 5.14 6.76
N TYR A 138 -7.44 5.66 5.55
CA TYR A 138 -8.58 5.72 4.65
C TYR A 138 -8.50 4.53 3.70
N GLY A 139 -9.33 3.51 3.92
CA GLY A 139 -9.43 2.35 3.05
C GLY A 139 -10.54 2.53 2.04
N ILE A 140 -10.24 2.51 0.74
CA ILE A 140 -11.18 2.78 -0.34
C ILE A 140 -11.28 1.55 -1.24
N VAL A 141 -12.50 1.08 -1.48
CA VAL A 141 -12.74 0.03 -2.48
C VAL A 141 -12.72 0.66 -3.87
N LEU A 142 -11.69 0.35 -4.67
CA LEU A 142 -11.59 0.80 -6.06
C LEU A 142 -12.29 -0.16 -7.02
N GLU A 143 -12.17 -1.46 -6.79
CA GLU A 143 -12.79 -2.52 -7.61
C GLU A 143 -13.23 -3.67 -6.69
N GLY A 144 -14.40 -4.25 -6.97
CA GLY A 144 -14.93 -5.39 -6.24
C GLY A 144 -15.74 -5.05 -4.97
N GLU A 145 -15.84 -6.03 -4.08
CA GLU A 145 -16.49 -5.95 -2.77
C GLU A 145 -15.60 -6.61 -1.70
N PHE A 146 -15.51 -5.98 -0.53
CA PHE A 146 -14.65 -6.41 0.56
C PHE A 146 -15.42 -6.51 1.88
N GLU A 147 -15.13 -7.55 2.65
CA GLU A 147 -15.53 -7.61 4.05
C GLU A 147 -14.41 -7.03 4.94
N LEU A 148 -14.77 -6.08 5.79
CA LEU A 148 -13.94 -5.57 6.88
C LEU A 148 -14.37 -6.25 8.17
N THR A 149 -13.44 -6.96 8.84
CA THR A 149 -13.67 -7.55 10.17
C THR A 149 -12.79 -6.87 11.21
N LEU A 150 -13.37 -6.50 12.36
CA LEU A 150 -12.66 -5.98 13.53
C LEU A 150 -12.31 -7.10 14.52
N ASP A 151 -11.40 -6.83 15.46
CA ASP A 151 -11.04 -7.77 16.54
C ASP A 151 -12.19 -8.08 17.52
N SER A 152 -13.22 -7.23 17.57
CA SER A 152 -14.49 -7.51 18.27
C SER A 152 -15.33 -8.61 17.62
N GLY A 153 -15.01 -9.00 16.38
CA GLY A 153 -15.81 -9.90 15.55
C GLY A 153 -16.90 -9.20 14.72
N GLU A 154 -17.07 -7.88 14.86
CA GLU A 154 -17.98 -7.13 13.98
C GLU A 154 -17.47 -7.12 12.54
N THR A 155 -18.40 -7.31 11.58
CA THR A 155 -18.10 -7.25 10.16
C THR A 155 -19.01 -6.28 9.41
N ARG A 156 -18.49 -5.66 8.34
CA ARG A 156 -19.28 -4.90 7.38
C ARG A 156 -18.75 -5.17 5.96
N ILE A 157 -19.66 -5.20 5.00
CA ILE A 157 -19.32 -5.27 3.58
C ILE A 157 -19.17 -3.85 3.06
N MET A 158 -18.09 -3.61 2.32
CA MET A 158 -17.79 -2.40 1.59
C MET A 158 -17.82 -2.71 0.09
N LYS A 159 -18.47 -1.84 -0.68
CA LYS A 159 -18.58 -1.94 -2.14
C LYS A 159 -17.74 -0.85 -2.80
N ARG A 160 -17.55 -0.97 -4.11
CA ARG A 160 -16.88 0.04 -4.93
C ARG A 160 -17.32 1.47 -4.60
N GLY A 161 -16.35 2.32 -4.27
CA GLY A 161 -16.56 3.72 -3.88
C GLY A 161 -16.74 3.94 -2.38
N ASP A 162 -16.98 2.89 -1.58
CA ASP A 162 -17.06 2.99 -0.13
C ASP A 162 -15.69 3.25 0.48
N VAL A 163 -15.71 3.98 1.60
CA VAL A 163 -14.51 4.40 2.33
C VAL A 163 -14.64 4.01 3.80
N SER A 164 -13.65 3.31 4.33
CA SER A 164 -13.46 3.12 5.77
C SER A 164 -12.56 4.21 6.33
N VAL A 165 -12.83 4.60 7.58
CA VAL A 165 -11.95 5.45 8.36
C VAL A 165 -11.45 4.62 9.54
N GLN A 166 -10.28 4.00 9.36
CA GLN A 166 -9.68 3.10 10.33
C GLN A 166 -8.86 3.91 11.34
N ARG A 167 -9.19 3.86 12.62
CA ARG A 167 -8.59 4.71 13.66
C ARG A 167 -7.72 3.88 14.60
N ALA A 168 -6.58 3.38 14.10
CA ALA A 168 -5.69 2.46 14.81
C ALA A 168 -6.44 1.22 15.39
N THR A 169 -7.49 0.76 14.72
CA THR A 169 -8.28 -0.41 15.12
C THR A 169 -7.74 -1.67 14.47
N ALA A 170 -7.64 -2.76 15.24
CA ALA A 170 -7.20 -4.04 14.70
C ALA A 170 -8.26 -4.57 13.72
N HIS A 171 -7.80 -5.03 12.56
CA HIS A 171 -8.71 -5.42 11.49
C HIS A 171 -8.09 -6.40 10.50
N LYS A 172 -8.96 -6.98 9.67
CA LYS A 172 -8.60 -7.73 8.46
C LYS A 172 -9.56 -7.43 7.32
N TRP A 173 -9.09 -7.65 6.11
CA TRP A 173 -9.80 -7.46 4.86
C TRP A 173 -9.97 -8.80 4.16
N LYS A 174 -11.16 -9.09 3.63
CA LYS A 174 -11.39 -10.25 2.77
C LYS A 174 -12.02 -9.81 1.45
N ASN A 175 -11.41 -10.19 0.34
CA ASN A 175 -12.01 -10.01 -0.98
C ASN A 175 -13.14 -11.03 -1.17
N ILE A 176 -14.38 -10.55 -1.29
CA ILE A 176 -15.58 -11.37 -1.49
C ILE A 176 -16.20 -11.16 -2.89
N THR A 177 -15.48 -10.49 -3.78
CA THR A 177 -15.97 -10.09 -5.11
C THR A 177 -16.48 -11.29 -5.91
N ALA A 178 -17.68 -11.13 -6.48
CA ALA A 178 -18.34 -12.13 -7.31
C ALA A 178 -18.40 -13.52 -6.64
N GLY A 179 -18.66 -13.57 -5.32
CA GLY A 179 -18.67 -14.82 -4.57
C GLY A 179 -17.28 -15.47 -4.50
N GLU A 180 -16.24 -14.66 -4.30
CA GLU A 180 -14.84 -15.09 -4.19
C GLU A 180 -14.27 -15.71 -5.48
N THR A 181 -14.72 -15.25 -6.65
CA THR A 181 -14.23 -15.73 -7.97
C THR A 181 -13.40 -14.70 -8.75
N GLU A 182 -13.47 -13.43 -8.37
CA GLU A 182 -12.78 -12.34 -9.05
C GLU A 182 -11.81 -11.59 -8.13
N ALA A 183 -10.81 -10.95 -8.74
CA ALA A 183 -9.89 -10.07 -8.04
C ALA A 183 -10.61 -8.78 -7.58
N GLY A 184 -10.14 -8.22 -6.46
CA GLY A 184 -10.60 -6.94 -5.93
C GLY A 184 -9.42 -5.99 -5.71
N ARG A 185 -9.67 -4.68 -5.70
CA ARG A 185 -8.64 -3.65 -5.47
C ARG A 185 -9.04 -2.70 -4.36
N MET A 186 -8.14 -2.55 -3.40
CA MET A 186 -8.23 -1.55 -2.33
C MET A 186 -7.13 -0.50 -2.48
N LEU A 187 -7.44 0.76 -2.20
CA LEU A 187 -6.48 1.83 -1.95
C LEU A 187 -6.50 2.15 -0.46
N TYR A 188 -5.33 2.38 0.12
CA TYR A 188 -5.17 2.79 1.50
C TYR A 188 -4.31 4.04 1.55
N VAL A 189 -4.81 5.07 2.23
CA VAL A 189 -4.05 6.28 2.56
C VAL A 189 -3.83 6.28 4.06
N LEU A 190 -2.59 6.06 4.49
CA LEU A 190 -2.21 5.99 5.89
C LEU A 190 -1.47 7.25 6.28
N LEU A 191 -1.87 7.86 7.39
CA LEU A 191 -1.15 8.97 8.02
C LEU A 191 -0.70 8.52 9.40
N ASP A 192 0.52 8.88 9.78
CA ASP A 192 1.00 8.64 11.14
C ASP A 192 0.05 9.26 12.17
N CYS A 193 -0.09 8.61 13.32
CA CYS A 193 -0.93 9.11 14.39
C CYS A 193 -0.17 9.23 15.71
N LYS A 194 -0.62 10.15 16.56
CA LYS A 194 -0.16 10.21 17.94
C LYS A 194 -0.57 8.94 18.67
N GLU A 195 0.10 8.66 19.78
CA GLU A 195 -0.24 7.55 20.66
C GLU A 195 -1.75 7.51 20.97
N VAL A 196 -2.32 6.31 20.87
CA VAL A 196 -3.73 6.08 21.18
C VAL A 196 -3.83 5.43 22.55
N LEU A 197 -4.60 6.07 23.44
CA LEU A 197 -4.85 5.58 24.79
C LEU A 197 -6.29 5.05 24.90
N VAL A 198 -6.44 3.80 25.34
CA VAL A 198 -7.73 3.19 25.66
C VAL A 198 -7.70 2.81 27.15
N GLN A 199 -8.64 3.33 27.93
CA GLN A 199 -8.66 3.15 29.39
C GLN A 199 -7.33 3.55 30.06
N GLY A 200 -6.70 4.61 29.55
CA GLY A 200 -5.41 5.11 30.05
C GLY A 200 -4.19 4.27 29.69
N LYS A 201 -4.35 3.19 28.90
CA LYS A 201 -3.26 2.35 28.43
C LYS A 201 -3.00 2.60 26.95
N LYS A 202 -1.72 2.70 26.58
CA LYS A 202 -1.30 2.74 25.18
C LYS A 202 -1.66 1.43 24.51
N ILE A 203 -2.27 1.52 23.33
CA ILE A 203 -2.41 0.37 22.43
C ILE A 203 -1.23 0.35 21.47
N GLU A 204 -0.75 -0.86 21.17
CA GLU A 204 0.38 -1.08 20.28
C GLU A 204 -0.09 -1.63 18.94
N GLY A 205 0.68 -1.32 17.90
CA GLY A 205 0.55 -1.95 16.58
C GLY A 205 1.07 -3.38 16.59
N PHE A 206 0.54 -4.20 15.71
CA PHE A 206 1.02 -5.57 15.48
C PHE A 206 0.66 -6.01 14.07
N LEU A 207 1.52 -6.83 13.45
CA LEU A 207 1.34 -7.24 12.05
C LEU A 207 0.77 -8.66 11.90
N GLY A 208 0.66 -9.42 12.99
CA GLY A 208 0.26 -10.83 12.91
C GLY A 208 1.16 -11.59 11.94
N GLU A 209 0.58 -12.41 11.06
CA GLU A 209 1.35 -13.17 10.07
C GLU A 209 2.04 -12.29 9.01
N LEU A 210 1.66 -11.01 8.88
CA LEU A 210 2.36 -10.07 8.00
C LEU A 210 3.76 -9.71 8.52
N GLU A 211 4.11 -10.01 9.77
CA GLU A 211 5.42 -9.66 10.34
C GLU A 211 6.59 -10.18 9.49
N LYS A 212 6.45 -11.39 8.92
CA LYS A 212 7.43 -11.98 8.00
C LYS A 212 7.68 -11.11 6.75
N GLU A 213 6.65 -10.42 6.28
CA GLU A 213 6.69 -9.52 5.13
C GLU A 213 7.28 -8.14 5.46
N TYR A 214 7.42 -7.81 6.75
CA TYR A 214 7.81 -6.49 7.26
C TYR A 214 8.95 -6.55 8.29
N GLU A 215 9.70 -7.66 8.35
CA GLU A 215 10.77 -7.85 9.32
C GLU A 215 11.73 -6.63 9.36
N GLY A 216 11.97 -6.11 10.57
CA GLY A 216 12.79 -4.93 10.84
C GLY A 216 12.19 -3.58 10.44
N ARG A 217 10.89 -3.49 10.17
CA ARG A 217 10.19 -2.27 9.71
C ARG A 217 8.98 -1.94 10.59
N SER A 218 8.52 -0.69 10.53
CA SER A 218 7.39 -0.18 11.32
C SER A 218 6.08 -0.92 11.01
N ALA A 219 5.36 -1.26 12.08
CA ALA A 219 4.03 -1.87 12.10
C ALA A 219 2.92 -0.82 12.15
#